data_AF-A0A6P2D3X5-F1
#
_entry.id   AF-A0A6P2D3X5-F1
#
_cell.length_a   1.000
_cell.length_b   1.000
_cell.length_c   1.000
_cell.angle_alpha   90.00
_cell.angle_beta   90.00
_cell.angle_gamma   90.00
#
_symmetry.space_group_name_H-M   'P 1'
#
loop_
_entity.id
_entity.type
_entity.pdbx_description
1 polymer ?
#
loop_
_entity_poly.entity_id
_entity_poly.type
_entity_poly.pdbx_seq_one_letter_code
_entity_poly.pdbx_strand_id
1 'polypeptide(L)'
;MPLWKQPAALPDVAAMYGESRAQLDRQTANRPVDMARAISRLGVARGIKAFVRYGYLERNGQSTLAVLLGLVRVRHHPRAYLIGDLAGWLDRLQRRSRDKHAPARFGHAECRLADAVFAALTRDDTPGRWQAILLAVVDIESLQATGTAIESGPILSLRPKWVAAVDDSSAEVRLALALGSAAAGYTREGRPIDPVHSHWLPLERGARRFKTADKRLVNDPRVVATGRDPIRDLGALVERRLIEAGTKGQRRSRLVAAPGCSARLDDLARLLSGTLDLDKLLGLARTFVAIKWDQWSRDHGPRIAPTTDVPEEIWLIVRPACLPWPLTRDKDIPADSRIVRLLSGAEGSRAIEIARTRLRSVGIRLSLQTG
;
A
#
# COMPACT_ATOMS: atom_id res chain seq x y z
N MET A 1 13.39 -3.76 -30.96
CA MET A 1 13.87 -2.94 -32.09
C MET A 1 13.27 -1.54 -32.02
N PRO A 2 14.05 -0.45 -32.02
CA PRO A 2 13.54 0.92 -32.04
C PRO A 2 12.88 1.29 -33.38
N LEU A 3 11.90 2.17 -33.33
CA LEU A 3 11.19 2.77 -34.46
C LEU A 3 11.30 4.28 -34.36
N TRP A 4 11.66 4.94 -35.45
CA TRP A 4 11.78 6.39 -35.55
C TRP A 4 10.67 6.97 -36.42
N LYS A 5 10.35 8.25 -36.20
CA LYS A 5 9.42 8.99 -37.07
C LYS A 5 10.14 9.63 -38.26
N GLN A 6 11.43 9.97 -38.08
CA GLN A 6 12.26 10.58 -39.11
C GLN A 6 13.27 9.55 -39.65
N PRO A 7 13.72 9.71 -40.91
CA PRO A 7 14.81 8.92 -41.45
C PRO A 7 16.04 9.06 -40.54
N ALA A 8 16.68 7.94 -40.20
CA ALA A 8 17.94 7.93 -39.45
C ALA A 8 19.09 7.64 -40.42
N ALA A 9 20.20 8.36 -40.31
CA ALA A 9 21.37 8.08 -41.13
C ALA A 9 22.11 6.83 -40.59
N LEU A 10 22.83 6.13 -41.45
CA LEU A 10 23.62 4.96 -41.06
C LEU A 10 24.57 5.22 -39.88
N PRO A 11 25.25 6.38 -39.77
CA PRO A 11 26.07 6.72 -38.61
C PRO A 11 25.28 6.82 -37.31
N ASP A 12 24.07 7.37 -37.32
CA ASP A 12 23.22 7.49 -36.13
C ASP A 12 22.76 6.11 -35.64
N VAL A 13 22.41 5.25 -36.59
CA VAL A 13 22.01 3.87 -36.33
C VAL A 13 23.19 3.06 -35.81
N ALA A 14 24.38 3.21 -36.42
CA ALA A 14 25.61 2.56 -35.99
C ALA A 14 26.08 3.07 -34.62
N ALA A 15 25.96 4.36 -34.32
CA ALA A 15 26.25 4.92 -33.00
C ALA A 15 25.30 4.34 -31.94
N MET A 16 23.99 4.26 -32.24
CA MET A 16 23.02 3.66 -31.33
C MET A 16 23.28 2.16 -31.10
N TYR A 17 23.56 1.39 -32.15
CA TYR A 17 23.94 -0.03 -32.04
C TYR A 17 25.39 -0.25 -31.59
N GLY A 18 26.24 0.77 -31.55
CA GLY A 18 27.57 0.74 -30.95
C GLY A 18 27.50 0.96 -29.45
N GLU A 19 26.58 1.83 -29.00
CA GLU A 19 26.20 1.97 -27.59
C GLU A 19 25.40 0.75 -27.08
N SER A 20 24.65 0.08 -27.97
CA SER A 20 23.99 -1.25 -27.96
C SER A 20 23.51 -1.89 -26.67
N ARG A 21 23.31 -1.13 -25.62
CA ARG A 21 22.81 -1.66 -24.35
C ARG A 21 21.79 -0.64 -23.92
N ALA A 22 20.52 -1.03 -23.92
CA ALA A 22 19.55 -0.31 -23.11
C ALA A 22 20.13 -0.35 -21.69
N GLN A 23 20.64 0.77 -21.20
CA GLN A 23 21.31 0.83 -19.91
C GLN A 23 20.38 1.51 -18.91
N LEU A 24 20.36 0.97 -17.70
CA LEU A 24 19.82 1.63 -16.54
C LEU A 24 21.01 2.00 -15.65
N ASP A 25 21.37 3.27 -15.66
CA ASP A 25 22.57 3.79 -14.98
C ASP A 25 23.84 3.03 -15.43
N ARG A 26 24.42 2.17 -14.60
CA ARG A 26 25.61 1.36 -14.92
C ARG A 26 25.30 -0.09 -15.31
N GLN A 27 24.03 -0.47 -15.39
CA GLN A 27 23.59 -1.86 -15.65
C GLN A 27 22.93 -1.99 -17.02
N THR A 28 23.18 -3.11 -17.71
CA THR A 28 22.46 -3.43 -18.94
C THR A 28 21.06 -3.96 -18.61
N ALA A 29 20.04 -3.43 -19.30
CA ALA A 29 18.66 -3.86 -19.19
C ALA A 29 18.48 -5.22 -19.87
N ASN A 30 18.52 -6.26 -19.06
CA ASN A 30 18.40 -7.66 -19.52
C ASN A 30 16.99 -8.21 -19.30
N ARG A 31 16.06 -7.39 -18.82
CA ARG A 31 14.73 -7.81 -18.36
C ARG A 31 13.64 -6.91 -18.93
N PRO A 32 12.40 -7.40 -19.13
CA PRO A 32 11.29 -6.57 -19.59
C PRO A 32 11.05 -5.32 -18.73
N VAL A 33 11.11 -5.46 -17.39
CA VAL A 33 10.98 -4.34 -16.46
C VAL A 33 12.15 -3.36 -16.56
N ASP A 34 13.38 -3.84 -16.70
CA ASP A 34 14.54 -2.95 -16.91
C ASP A 34 14.43 -2.21 -18.22
N MET A 35 14.00 -2.89 -19.28
CA MET A 35 13.78 -2.28 -20.58
C MET A 35 12.69 -1.22 -20.49
N ALA A 36 11.58 -1.47 -19.79
CA ALA A 36 10.54 -0.47 -19.56
C ALA A 36 11.06 0.74 -18.75
N ARG A 37 11.91 0.51 -17.74
CA ARG A 37 12.57 1.56 -16.95
C ARG A 37 13.57 2.37 -17.79
N ALA A 38 14.34 1.70 -18.66
CA ALA A 38 15.28 2.34 -19.56
C ALA A 38 14.54 3.15 -20.65
N ILE A 39 13.47 2.60 -21.23
CA ILE A 39 12.63 3.28 -22.23
C ILE A 39 12.01 4.54 -21.63
N SER A 40 11.41 4.45 -20.43
CA SER A 40 10.75 5.59 -19.78
C SER A 40 11.71 6.70 -19.37
N ARG A 41 13.01 6.39 -19.16
CA ARG A 41 14.05 7.39 -18.82
C ARG A 41 14.82 7.92 -20.03
N LEU A 42 15.26 7.06 -20.94
CA LEU A 42 16.26 7.37 -21.98
C LEU A 42 15.66 7.46 -23.39
N GLY A 43 14.53 6.77 -23.65
CA GLY A 43 13.95 6.72 -25.00
C GLY A 43 13.56 8.10 -25.53
N VAL A 44 13.12 8.99 -24.64
CA VAL A 44 12.67 10.35 -24.97
C VAL A 44 13.82 11.22 -25.47
N ALA A 45 15.02 11.07 -24.90
CA ALA A 45 16.18 11.88 -25.25
C ALA A 45 16.75 11.60 -26.65
N ARG A 46 16.38 10.48 -27.28
CA ARG A 46 16.96 10.00 -28.54
C ARG A 46 16.00 10.05 -29.73
N GLY A 47 14.86 10.72 -29.59
CA GLY A 47 13.86 10.83 -30.67
C GLY A 47 13.23 9.50 -31.10
N ILE A 48 13.39 8.42 -30.31
CA ILE A 48 12.81 7.11 -30.60
C ILE A 48 11.30 7.19 -30.34
N LYS A 49 10.47 6.77 -31.29
CA LYS A 49 9.01 6.80 -31.18
C LYS A 49 8.47 5.58 -30.44
N ALA A 50 9.04 4.42 -30.70
CA ALA A 50 8.60 3.16 -30.10
C ALA A 50 9.68 2.09 -30.14
N PHE A 51 9.50 1.03 -29.36
CA PHE A 51 10.25 -0.21 -29.44
C PHE A 51 9.31 -1.36 -29.77
N VAL A 52 9.65 -2.15 -30.79
CA VAL A 52 9.04 -3.43 -31.07
C VAL A 52 9.60 -4.49 -30.14
N ARG A 53 8.71 -5.21 -29.45
CA ARG A 53 9.00 -6.36 -28.59
C ARG A 53 8.81 -7.64 -29.41
N TYR A 54 9.86 -8.43 -29.50
CA TYR A 54 9.84 -9.77 -30.09
C TYR A 54 9.98 -10.83 -29.00
N GLY A 55 9.31 -11.96 -29.20
CA GLY A 55 9.51 -13.19 -28.45
C GLY A 55 10.17 -14.20 -29.36
N TYR A 56 11.21 -14.85 -28.88
CA TYR A 56 11.90 -15.89 -29.63
C TYR A 56 11.41 -17.23 -29.11
N LEU A 57 10.75 -18.00 -29.98
CA LEU A 57 10.27 -19.34 -29.66
C LEU A 57 11.11 -20.34 -30.44
N GLU A 58 11.71 -21.29 -29.74
CA GLU A 58 12.42 -22.39 -30.36
C GLU A 58 11.44 -23.50 -30.72
N ARG A 59 11.44 -23.91 -31.99
CA ARG A 59 10.64 -25.00 -32.52
C ARG A 59 11.58 -26.04 -33.14
N ASN A 60 11.33 -27.32 -32.89
CA ASN A 60 12.10 -28.43 -33.45
C ASN A 60 13.62 -28.34 -33.19
N GLY A 61 14.03 -27.95 -31.98
CA GLY A 61 15.39 -28.10 -31.46
C GLY A 61 16.47 -27.17 -32.04
N GLN A 62 16.21 -26.43 -33.14
CA GLN A 62 17.14 -25.43 -33.69
C GLN A 62 16.47 -24.27 -34.46
N SER A 63 15.17 -24.34 -34.79
CA SER A 63 14.49 -23.25 -35.54
C SER A 63 13.94 -22.19 -34.58
N THR A 64 14.60 -21.03 -34.53
CA THR A 64 14.14 -19.90 -33.71
C THR A 64 13.20 -19.01 -34.51
N LEU A 65 11.93 -18.94 -34.12
CA LEU A 65 10.95 -18.02 -34.70
C LEU A 65 10.87 -16.73 -33.86
N ALA A 66 11.06 -15.58 -34.50
CA ALA A 66 10.79 -14.28 -33.90
C ALA A 66 9.30 -13.93 -34.06
N VAL A 67 8.55 -13.98 -32.97
CA VAL A 67 7.13 -13.61 -32.91
C VAL A 67 7.00 -12.17 -32.42
N LEU A 68 6.22 -11.37 -33.13
CA LEU A 68 5.88 -10.01 -32.70
C LEU A 68 4.99 -10.08 -31.45
N LEU A 69 5.51 -9.64 -30.30
CA LEU A 69 4.74 -9.59 -29.04
C LEU A 69 4.05 -8.23 -28.83
N GLY A 70 4.48 -7.20 -29.55
CA GLY A 70 3.81 -5.90 -29.56
C GLY A 70 4.75 -4.72 -29.64
N LEU A 71 4.19 -3.53 -29.45
CA LEU A 71 4.88 -2.26 -29.59
C LEU A 71 4.78 -1.46 -28.29
N VAL A 72 5.94 -1.04 -27.78
CA VAL A 72 6.09 -0.17 -26.61
C VAL A 72 6.34 1.24 -27.10
N ARG A 73 5.38 2.14 -26.91
CA ARG A 73 5.57 3.55 -27.30
C ARG A 73 6.51 4.22 -26.31
N VAL A 74 7.48 4.95 -26.83
CA VAL A 74 8.33 5.81 -26.00
C VAL A 74 7.54 7.06 -25.66
N ARG A 75 7.36 7.30 -24.37
CA ARG A 75 6.63 8.45 -23.83
C ARG A 75 7.32 8.93 -22.57
N HIS A 76 7.21 10.22 -22.30
CA HIS A 76 7.65 10.77 -21.03
C HIS A 76 6.67 10.33 -19.93
N HIS A 77 7.16 9.59 -18.95
CA HIS A 77 6.38 9.15 -17.79
C HIS A 77 6.85 9.91 -16.55
N PRO A 78 6.15 10.99 -16.14
CA PRO A 78 6.62 11.89 -15.08
C PRO A 78 6.78 11.18 -13.74
N ARG A 79 6.05 10.08 -13.50
CA ARG A 79 6.08 9.29 -12.27
C ARG A 79 7.00 8.07 -12.32
N ALA A 80 7.69 7.79 -13.43
CA ALA A 80 8.55 6.61 -13.57
C ALA A 80 9.68 6.53 -12.53
N TYR A 81 10.10 7.67 -11.97
CA TYR A 81 11.10 7.71 -10.88
C TYR A 81 10.64 6.99 -9.60
N LEU A 82 9.32 6.85 -9.37
CA LEU A 82 8.76 6.18 -8.19
C LEU A 82 9.16 4.70 -8.12
N ILE A 83 9.31 4.04 -9.28
CA ILE A 83 9.79 2.65 -9.36
C ILE A 83 11.21 2.52 -8.79
N GLY A 84 11.98 3.61 -8.72
CA GLY A 84 13.27 3.64 -8.05
C GLY A 84 13.20 3.24 -6.58
N ASP A 85 12.08 3.50 -5.89
CA ASP A 85 11.89 3.11 -4.48
C ASP A 85 11.78 1.58 -4.33
N LEU A 86 11.24 0.89 -5.33
CA LEU A 86 11.02 -0.56 -5.34
C LEU A 86 12.16 -1.35 -6.02
N ALA A 87 12.99 -0.70 -6.84
CA ALA A 87 13.96 -1.34 -7.72
C ALA A 87 14.84 -2.40 -7.02
N GLY A 88 15.50 -2.03 -5.92
CA GLY A 88 16.38 -2.96 -5.20
C GLY A 88 15.63 -4.11 -4.53
N TRP A 89 14.34 -3.94 -4.22
CA TRP A 89 13.49 -5.01 -3.69
C TRP A 89 13.02 -5.94 -4.80
N LEU A 90 12.62 -5.41 -5.96
CA LEU A 90 12.31 -6.19 -7.17
C LEU A 90 13.48 -7.11 -7.57
N ASP A 91 14.71 -6.58 -7.53
CA ASP A 91 15.92 -7.36 -7.83
C ASP A 91 16.18 -8.50 -6.82
N ARG A 92 15.77 -8.34 -5.56
CA ARG A 92 15.86 -9.42 -4.57
C ARG A 92 14.78 -10.48 -4.81
N LEU A 93 13.53 -10.05 -4.97
CA LEU A 93 12.40 -10.93 -5.22
C LEU A 93 12.63 -11.81 -6.44
N GLN A 94 13.09 -11.21 -7.54
CA GLN A 94 13.31 -11.94 -8.77
C GLN A 94 14.44 -12.96 -8.67
N ARG A 95 15.55 -12.62 -7.99
CA ARG A 95 16.62 -13.59 -7.77
C ARG A 95 16.08 -14.82 -7.05
N ARG A 96 15.20 -14.61 -6.06
CA ARG A 96 14.55 -15.69 -5.32
C ARG A 96 13.48 -16.42 -6.12
N SER A 97 12.74 -15.75 -7.00
CA SER A 97 11.68 -16.41 -7.78
C SER A 97 12.25 -17.40 -8.81
N ARG A 98 13.51 -17.19 -9.21
CA ARG A 98 14.25 -18.04 -10.16
C ARG A 98 15.06 -19.16 -9.50
N ASP A 99 15.11 -19.22 -8.17
CA ASP A 99 15.76 -20.32 -7.46
C ASP A 99 15.02 -21.63 -7.79
N LYS A 100 15.75 -22.73 -8.02
CA LYS A 100 15.18 -24.05 -8.40
C LYS A 100 14.11 -24.56 -7.41
N HIS A 101 14.22 -24.15 -6.16
CA HIS A 101 13.31 -24.55 -5.07
C HIS A 101 12.27 -23.47 -4.72
N ALA A 102 12.14 -22.42 -5.53
CA ALA A 102 11.15 -21.38 -5.31
C ALA A 102 9.73 -21.93 -5.50
N PRO A 103 8.80 -21.72 -4.55
CA PRO A 103 7.42 -22.12 -4.73
C PRO A 103 6.77 -21.43 -5.95
N ALA A 104 6.05 -22.18 -6.78
CA ALA A 104 5.40 -21.65 -7.99
C ALA A 104 4.53 -20.42 -7.72
N ARG A 105 3.77 -20.43 -6.61
CA ARG A 105 2.94 -19.29 -6.16
C ARG A 105 3.75 -17.99 -5.98
N PHE A 106 4.99 -18.09 -5.53
CA PHE A 106 5.88 -16.94 -5.37
C PHE A 106 6.38 -16.44 -6.73
N GLY A 107 6.74 -17.36 -7.63
CA GLY A 107 7.06 -17.01 -9.03
C GLY A 107 5.91 -16.29 -9.74
N HIS A 108 4.68 -16.76 -9.56
CA HIS A 108 3.49 -16.08 -10.11
C HIS A 108 3.27 -14.69 -9.50
N ALA A 109 3.44 -14.54 -8.19
CA ALA A 109 3.30 -13.24 -7.53
C ALA A 109 4.35 -12.23 -8.01
N GLU A 110 5.62 -12.65 -8.15
CA GLU A 110 6.69 -11.81 -8.70
C GLU A 110 6.42 -11.45 -10.16
N CYS A 111 5.94 -12.39 -10.98
CA CYS A 111 5.56 -12.13 -12.36
C CYS A 111 4.44 -11.09 -12.46
N ARG A 112 3.37 -11.20 -11.65
CA ARG A 112 2.29 -10.20 -11.62
C ARG A 112 2.78 -8.81 -11.21
N LEU A 113 3.70 -8.73 -10.25
CA LEU A 113 4.31 -7.44 -9.88
C LEU A 113 5.15 -6.87 -11.04
N ALA A 114 5.94 -7.71 -11.71
CA ALA A 114 6.72 -7.31 -12.87
C ALA A 114 5.83 -6.81 -14.02
N ASP A 115 4.71 -7.49 -14.28
CA ASP A 115 3.72 -7.09 -15.28
C ASP A 115 3.01 -5.78 -14.91
N ALA A 116 2.66 -5.57 -13.64
CA ALA A 116 2.08 -4.32 -13.16
C ALA A 116 3.04 -3.14 -13.33
N VAL A 117 4.32 -3.33 -12.98
CA VAL A 117 5.37 -2.31 -13.19
C VAL A 117 5.58 -2.04 -14.68
N PHE A 118 5.64 -3.10 -15.51
CA PHE A 118 5.77 -2.96 -16.95
C PHE A 118 4.59 -2.17 -17.54
N ALA A 119 3.36 -2.49 -17.12
CA ALA A 119 2.15 -1.79 -17.58
C ALA A 119 2.17 -0.31 -17.18
N ALA A 120 2.54 0.03 -15.95
CA ALA A 120 2.62 1.42 -15.49
C ALA A 120 3.67 2.26 -16.24
N LEU A 121 4.74 1.62 -16.72
CA LEU A 121 5.85 2.30 -17.42
C LEU A 121 5.68 2.35 -18.95
N THR A 122 4.75 1.60 -19.52
CA THR A 122 4.62 1.45 -20.98
C THR A 122 3.23 1.81 -21.53
N ARG A 123 2.21 1.82 -20.66
CA ARG A 123 0.83 2.20 -20.99
C ARG A 123 0.52 3.59 -20.44
N ASP A 124 -0.70 4.09 -20.62
CA ASP A 124 -1.05 5.45 -20.18
C ASP A 124 -0.86 5.63 -18.66
N ASP A 125 -0.54 6.84 -18.22
CA ASP A 125 -0.35 7.13 -16.80
C ASP A 125 -1.71 7.28 -16.11
N THR A 126 -2.19 6.20 -15.48
CA THR A 126 -3.47 6.19 -14.75
C THR A 126 -3.27 5.73 -13.31
N PRO A 127 -4.04 6.29 -12.34
CA PRO A 127 -3.94 5.89 -10.94
C PRO A 127 -4.11 4.38 -10.71
N GLY A 128 -5.05 3.74 -11.41
CA GLY A 128 -5.30 2.30 -11.31
C GLY A 128 -4.08 1.43 -11.65
N ARG A 129 -3.17 1.88 -12.53
CA ARG A 129 -1.93 1.12 -12.83
C ARG A 129 -0.92 1.23 -11.69
N TRP A 130 -0.84 2.38 -11.04
CA TRP A 130 0.00 2.55 -9.84
C TRP A 130 -0.57 1.80 -8.64
N GLN A 131 -1.90 1.78 -8.49
CA GLN A 131 -2.60 0.95 -7.50
C GLN A 131 -2.29 -0.53 -7.72
N ALA A 132 -2.33 -1.02 -8.97
CA ALA A 132 -2.03 -2.42 -9.29
C ALA A 132 -0.60 -2.83 -8.87
N ILE A 133 0.37 -1.92 -8.94
CA ILE A 133 1.72 -2.18 -8.41
C ILE A 133 1.66 -2.41 -6.91
N LEU A 134 1.03 -1.48 -6.16
CA LEU A 134 0.95 -1.58 -4.70
C LEU A 134 0.17 -2.82 -4.26
N LEU A 135 -0.93 -3.17 -4.92
CA LEU A 135 -1.68 -4.39 -4.63
C LEU A 135 -0.85 -5.65 -4.91
N ALA A 136 -0.11 -5.70 -6.03
CA ALA A 136 0.80 -6.81 -6.31
C ALA A 136 1.93 -6.93 -5.27
N VAL A 137 2.38 -5.81 -4.67
CA VAL A 137 3.32 -5.84 -3.54
C VAL A 137 2.69 -6.51 -2.31
N VAL A 138 1.44 -6.19 -1.98
CA VAL A 138 0.73 -6.80 -0.85
C VAL A 138 0.58 -8.30 -1.02
N ASP A 139 0.35 -8.77 -2.24
CA ASP A 139 0.23 -10.20 -2.53
C ASP A 139 1.54 -10.94 -2.23
N ILE A 140 2.68 -10.31 -2.54
CA ILE A 140 4.00 -10.83 -2.16
C ILE A 140 4.18 -10.81 -0.63
N GLU A 141 3.84 -9.71 0.04
CA GLU A 141 3.94 -9.64 1.51
C GLU A 141 3.04 -10.65 2.21
N SER A 142 1.89 -10.96 1.64
CA SER A 142 0.96 -11.96 2.15
C SER A 142 1.54 -13.38 2.02
N LEU A 143 2.27 -13.68 0.94
CA LEU A 143 3.08 -14.90 0.86
C LEU A 143 4.23 -14.88 1.87
N GLN A 144 4.90 -13.75 2.06
CA GLN A 144 5.98 -13.61 3.04
C GLN A 144 5.50 -13.81 4.46
N ALA A 145 4.28 -13.37 4.82
CA ALA A 145 3.65 -13.60 6.10
C ALA A 145 3.48 -15.09 6.44
N THR A 146 3.46 -15.97 5.43
CA THR A 146 3.42 -17.43 5.60
C THR A 146 4.82 -18.08 5.69
N GLY A 147 5.89 -17.29 5.65
CA GLY A 147 7.28 -17.76 5.67
C GLY A 147 7.89 -17.96 4.28
N THR A 148 7.21 -17.60 3.19
CA THR A 148 7.74 -17.77 1.83
C THR A 148 8.65 -16.59 1.46
N ALA A 149 9.88 -16.85 1.00
CA ALA A 149 10.80 -15.80 0.50
C ALA A 149 11.04 -14.61 1.47
N ILE A 150 11.04 -14.88 2.78
CA ILE A 150 11.27 -13.89 3.86
C ILE A 150 12.63 -13.18 3.73
N GLU A 151 13.61 -13.85 3.14
CA GLU A 151 14.97 -13.33 2.91
C GLU A 151 15.00 -12.13 1.93
N SER A 152 13.95 -11.96 1.13
CA SER A 152 13.80 -10.77 0.26
C SER A 152 13.49 -9.49 1.05
N GLY A 153 13.08 -9.64 2.31
CA GLY A 153 12.64 -8.57 3.21
C GLY A 153 11.24 -8.05 2.86
N PRO A 154 10.61 -7.31 3.81
CA PRO A 154 9.32 -6.64 3.57
C PRO A 154 9.49 -5.50 2.56
N ILE A 155 8.37 -4.86 2.19
CA ILE A 155 8.41 -3.65 1.36
C ILE A 155 9.33 -2.59 1.97
N LEU A 156 10.14 -1.94 1.12
CA LEU A 156 11.01 -0.84 1.51
C LEU A 156 10.24 0.49 1.60
N SER A 157 10.88 1.48 2.23
CA SER A 157 10.28 2.80 2.44
C SER A 157 9.93 3.52 1.13
N LEU A 158 8.66 3.84 0.96
CA LEU A 158 8.11 4.55 -0.19
C LEU A 158 8.13 6.07 0.02
N ARG A 159 8.36 6.84 -1.04
CA ARG A 159 8.19 8.30 -0.95
C ARG A 159 6.70 8.69 -0.86
N PRO A 160 6.35 9.80 -0.19
CA PRO A 160 4.98 10.32 -0.14
C PRO A 160 4.29 10.50 -1.49
N LYS A 161 5.05 10.78 -2.56
CA LYS A 161 4.52 10.99 -3.92
C LYS A 161 3.81 9.76 -4.50
N TRP A 162 3.97 8.57 -3.92
CA TRP A 162 3.16 7.40 -4.26
C TRP A 162 1.67 7.63 -4.01
N VAL A 163 1.28 8.39 -2.97
CA VAL A 163 -0.13 8.69 -2.67
C VAL A 163 -0.79 9.42 -3.84
N ALA A 164 -0.15 10.47 -4.35
CA ALA A 164 -0.63 11.22 -5.51
C ALA A 164 -0.55 10.43 -6.83
N ALA A 165 0.21 9.34 -6.89
CA ALA A 165 0.27 8.47 -8.06
C ALA A 165 -0.91 7.51 -8.11
N VAL A 166 -1.40 7.06 -6.95
CA VAL A 166 -2.50 6.10 -6.83
C VAL A 166 -3.86 6.76 -6.57
N ASP A 167 -3.92 8.06 -6.38
CA ASP A 167 -5.16 8.80 -6.14
C ASP A 167 -6.05 8.81 -7.40
N ASP A 168 -7.12 8.01 -7.36
CA ASP A 168 -8.21 7.96 -8.33
C ASP A 168 -9.45 8.74 -7.85
N SER A 169 -9.27 9.58 -6.84
CA SER A 169 -10.34 10.34 -6.19
C SER A 169 -11.38 9.52 -5.43
N SER A 170 -11.11 8.23 -5.19
CA SER A 170 -12.01 7.33 -4.46
C SER A 170 -11.91 7.47 -2.94
N ALA A 171 -12.97 7.03 -2.24
CA ALA A 171 -12.99 6.98 -0.78
C ALA A 171 -12.05 5.88 -0.26
N GLU A 172 -11.88 4.79 -1.01
CA GLU A 172 -10.99 3.68 -0.73
C GLU A 172 -9.55 4.16 -0.57
N VAL A 173 -9.04 4.98 -1.49
CA VAL A 173 -7.68 5.54 -1.38
C VAL A 173 -7.53 6.46 -0.18
N ARG A 174 -8.54 7.29 0.11
CA ARG A 174 -8.51 8.22 1.26
C ARG A 174 -8.54 7.49 2.60
N LEU A 175 -9.41 6.50 2.74
CA LEU A 175 -9.48 5.67 3.94
C LEU A 175 -8.25 4.77 4.09
N ALA A 176 -7.73 4.24 2.98
CA ALA A 176 -6.47 3.52 2.96
C ALA A 176 -5.33 4.40 3.48
N LEU A 177 -5.28 5.68 3.08
CA LEU A 177 -4.29 6.65 3.58
C LEU A 177 -4.44 6.86 5.08
N ALA A 178 -5.67 7.04 5.57
CA ALA A 178 -5.94 7.18 7.00
C ALA A 178 -5.45 5.98 7.80
N LEU A 179 -5.81 4.76 7.35
CA LEU A 179 -5.45 3.52 8.01
C LEU A 179 -3.94 3.21 7.91
N GLY A 180 -3.35 3.34 6.72
CA GLY A 180 -1.92 3.10 6.50
C GLY A 180 -1.02 4.10 7.24
N SER A 181 -1.54 5.29 7.53
CA SER A 181 -0.89 6.29 8.37
C SER A 181 -1.14 6.09 9.87
N ALA A 182 -1.92 5.10 10.29
CA ALA A 182 -2.26 4.96 11.70
C ALA A 182 -1.04 4.55 12.55
N ALA A 183 -0.85 5.20 13.68
CA ALA A 183 0.21 4.90 14.62
C ALA A 183 -0.24 5.21 16.06
N ALA A 184 0.54 4.78 17.05
CA ALA A 184 0.30 5.17 18.44
C ALA A 184 0.44 6.68 18.66
N GLY A 185 1.23 7.34 17.81
CA GLY A 185 1.45 8.77 17.77
C GLY A 185 2.55 9.11 16.77
N TYR A 186 2.92 10.39 16.72
CA TYR A 186 3.96 10.90 15.84
C TYR A 186 4.95 11.74 16.64
N THR A 187 6.23 11.61 16.31
CA THR A 187 7.30 12.50 16.82
C THR A 187 7.19 13.90 16.21
N ARG A 188 7.94 14.87 16.73
CA ARG A 188 7.99 16.24 16.18
C ARG A 188 8.52 16.25 14.75
N GLU A 189 9.40 15.31 14.42
CA GLU A 189 9.99 15.11 13.09
C GLU A 189 9.07 14.32 12.14
N GLY A 190 7.82 14.02 12.54
CA GLY A 190 6.86 13.30 11.69
C GLY A 190 7.09 11.79 11.59
N ARG A 191 8.00 11.22 12.38
CA ARG A 191 8.20 9.75 12.42
C ARG A 191 7.09 9.07 13.23
N PRO A 192 6.49 7.98 12.72
CA PRO A 192 5.44 7.26 13.42
C PRO A 192 6.01 6.49 14.62
N ILE A 193 5.29 6.55 15.73
CA ILE A 193 5.58 5.79 16.95
C ILE A 193 4.66 4.57 16.93
N ASP A 194 5.25 3.38 16.87
CA ASP A 194 4.52 2.10 16.86
C ASP A 194 3.42 2.06 15.79
N PRO A 195 3.78 2.12 14.49
CA PRO A 195 2.83 2.11 13.38
C PRO A 195 2.03 0.82 13.33
N VAL A 196 0.89 0.83 12.63
CA VAL A 196 0.06 -0.36 12.49
C VAL A 196 0.73 -1.54 11.75
N HIS A 197 1.90 -1.33 11.11
CA HIS A 197 2.64 -2.35 10.33
C HIS A 197 2.78 -3.70 11.05
N SER A 198 3.13 -3.65 12.33
CA SER A 198 3.38 -4.84 13.15
C SER A 198 2.14 -5.70 13.40
N HIS A 199 0.95 -5.22 13.02
CA HIS A 199 -0.29 -6.00 13.11
C HIS A 199 -0.56 -6.85 11.88
N TRP A 200 0.12 -6.59 10.75
CA TRP A 200 0.03 -7.41 9.55
C TRP A 200 1.23 -8.34 9.38
N LEU A 201 2.42 -7.91 9.81
CA LEU A 201 3.66 -8.66 9.59
C LEU A 201 4.52 -8.72 10.87
N PRO A 202 5.17 -9.86 11.15
CA PRO A 202 6.12 -9.98 12.26
C PRO A 202 7.43 -9.28 11.87
N LEU A 203 7.61 -8.05 12.34
CA LEU A 203 8.71 -7.18 11.94
C LEU A 203 9.64 -6.84 13.11
N GLU A 204 10.92 -6.65 12.81
CA GLU A 204 11.88 -6.07 13.74
C GLU A 204 11.59 -4.58 13.98
N ARG A 205 12.19 -3.99 15.03
CA ARG A 205 12.12 -2.54 15.26
C ARG A 205 12.66 -1.80 14.03
N GLY A 206 11.87 -0.85 13.52
CA GLY A 206 12.20 -0.09 12.31
C GLY A 206 11.70 -0.72 11.01
N ALA A 207 11.02 -1.88 11.05
CA ALA A 207 10.29 -2.47 9.93
C ALA A 207 11.10 -2.76 8.65
N ARG A 208 12.44 -2.87 8.77
CA ARG A 208 13.33 -3.16 7.62
C ARG A 208 13.51 -4.66 7.35
N ARG A 209 13.20 -5.50 8.35
CA ARG A 209 13.42 -6.94 8.33
C ARG A 209 12.27 -7.63 9.04
N PHE A 210 12.00 -8.87 8.62
CA PHE A 210 11.12 -9.76 9.35
C PHE A 210 11.78 -10.21 10.64
N LYS A 211 10.98 -10.30 11.70
CA LYS A 211 11.38 -10.88 12.98
C LYS A 211 11.41 -12.39 12.84
N THR A 212 12.60 -12.97 12.93
CA THR A 212 12.81 -14.40 12.70
C THR A 212 13.48 -15.08 13.89
N ALA A 213 13.19 -16.37 14.07
CA ALA A 213 13.87 -17.30 14.96
C ALA A 213 14.06 -18.62 14.21
N ASP A 214 15.24 -19.23 14.29
CA ASP A 214 15.58 -20.47 13.56
C ASP A 214 15.23 -20.45 12.06
N LYS A 215 15.51 -19.32 11.40
CA LYS A 215 15.19 -19.07 9.97
C LYS A 215 13.70 -19.12 9.63
N ARG A 216 12.81 -19.03 10.61
CA ARG A 216 11.34 -18.96 10.44
C ARG A 216 10.80 -17.67 11.02
N LEU A 217 9.62 -17.25 10.58
CA LEU A 217 8.93 -16.11 11.20
C LEU A 217 8.57 -16.43 12.65
N VAL A 218 8.79 -15.48 13.54
CA VAL A 218 8.33 -15.57 14.92
C VAL A 218 6.80 -15.50 14.95
N ASN A 219 6.17 -16.33 15.79
CA ASN A 219 4.77 -16.18 16.13
C ASN A 219 4.62 -14.96 17.07
N ASP A 220 4.34 -13.80 16.48
CA ASP A 220 4.20 -12.54 17.21
C ASP A 220 2.71 -12.26 17.50
N PRO A 221 2.27 -12.22 18.77
CA PRO A 221 0.87 -11.99 19.14
C PRO A 221 0.29 -10.65 18.69
N ARG A 222 1.14 -9.73 18.21
CA ARG A 222 0.70 -8.45 17.64
C ARG A 222 0.15 -8.63 16.24
N VAL A 223 0.56 -9.67 15.51
CA VAL A 223 0.13 -9.97 14.14
C VAL A 223 -1.25 -10.61 14.19
N VAL A 224 -2.27 -9.80 13.91
CA VAL A 224 -3.69 -10.18 14.04
C VAL A 224 -4.47 -10.03 12.74
N ALA A 225 -3.95 -9.24 11.79
CA ALA A 225 -4.59 -9.01 10.49
C ALA A 225 -3.98 -9.94 9.44
N THR A 226 -4.72 -10.99 9.07
CA THR A 226 -4.22 -12.11 8.26
C THR A 226 -4.54 -12.01 6.77
N GLY A 227 -5.38 -11.05 6.38
CA GLY A 227 -5.81 -10.79 5.01
C GLY A 227 -6.95 -11.69 4.51
N ARG A 228 -7.69 -12.36 5.41
CA ARG A 228 -8.80 -13.26 5.03
C ARG A 228 -10.16 -12.59 5.04
N ASP A 229 -10.38 -11.70 6.00
CA ASP A 229 -11.63 -10.98 6.18
C ASP A 229 -11.28 -9.54 6.61
N PRO A 230 -11.48 -8.57 5.71
CA PRO A 230 -11.25 -7.16 5.98
C PRO A 230 -11.78 -6.62 7.30
N ILE A 231 -13.06 -6.89 7.61
CA ILE A 231 -13.73 -6.30 8.76
C ILE A 231 -13.21 -6.97 10.03
N ARG A 232 -13.04 -8.29 10.01
CA ARG A 232 -12.49 -9.04 11.13
C ARG A 232 -11.05 -8.63 11.45
N ASP A 233 -10.22 -8.44 10.44
CA ASP A 233 -8.83 -8.01 10.60
C ASP A 233 -8.75 -6.61 11.22
N LEU A 234 -9.60 -5.67 10.77
CA LEU A 234 -9.69 -4.33 11.35
C LEU A 234 -10.19 -4.36 12.80
N GLY A 235 -11.20 -5.17 13.11
CA GLY A 235 -11.70 -5.36 14.46
C GLY A 235 -10.62 -5.93 15.39
N ALA A 236 -9.90 -6.96 14.94
CA ALA A 236 -8.82 -7.59 15.68
C ALA A 236 -7.65 -6.61 15.92
N LEU A 237 -7.33 -5.74 14.95
CA LEU A 237 -6.33 -4.69 15.11
C LEU A 237 -6.72 -3.70 16.21
N VAL A 238 -7.96 -3.22 16.21
CA VAL A 238 -8.46 -2.29 17.24
C VAL A 238 -8.46 -2.95 18.61
N GLU A 239 -8.92 -4.20 18.72
CA GLU A 239 -8.90 -4.94 19.99
C GLU A 239 -7.47 -5.12 20.49
N ARG A 240 -6.55 -5.54 19.62
CA ARG A 240 -5.13 -5.71 19.97
C ARG A 240 -4.52 -4.41 20.49
N ARG A 241 -4.83 -3.28 19.86
CA ARG A 241 -4.37 -1.95 20.28
C ARG A 241 -4.90 -1.54 21.65
N LEU A 242 -6.16 -1.84 21.95
CA LEU A 242 -6.76 -1.57 23.26
C LEU A 242 -6.12 -2.43 24.36
N ILE A 243 -5.82 -3.70 24.08
CA ILE A 243 -5.10 -4.59 25.00
C ILE A 243 -3.71 -4.02 25.30
N GLU A 244 -2.94 -3.66 24.27
CA GLU A 244 -1.59 -3.11 24.42
C GLU A 244 -1.55 -1.78 25.19
N ALA A 245 -2.57 -0.93 24.99
CA ALA A 245 -2.74 0.28 25.76
C ALA A 245 -3.06 -0.03 27.24
N GLY A 246 -3.97 -0.97 27.50
CA GLY A 246 -4.36 -1.39 28.85
C GLY A 246 -3.19 -1.92 29.66
N THR A 247 -2.31 -2.74 29.07
CA THR A 247 -1.09 -3.25 29.72
C THR A 247 -0.14 -2.13 30.15
N LYS A 248 -0.17 -0.99 29.47
CA LYS A 248 0.64 0.20 29.80
C LYS A 248 -0.11 1.20 30.71
N GLY A 249 -1.23 0.80 31.30
CA GLY A 249 -2.08 1.66 32.13
C GLY A 249 -2.83 2.74 31.34
N GLN A 250 -2.85 2.65 30.02
CA GLN A 250 -3.46 3.64 29.14
C GLN A 250 -4.88 3.22 28.80
N ARG A 251 -5.80 4.19 28.74
CA ARG A 251 -7.22 3.95 28.49
C ARG A 251 -7.68 4.46 27.12
N ARG A 252 -6.84 4.33 26.08
CA ARG A 252 -7.15 4.80 24.72
C ARG A 252 -6.59 3.87 23.65
N SER A 253 -7.28 3.77 22.52
CA SER A 253 -6.91 2.90 21.39
C SER A 253 -5.60 3.28 20.71
N ARG A 254 -5.16 4.55 20.83
CA ARG A 254 -3.92 5.07 20.21
C ARG A 254 -3.80 4.68 18.73
N LEU A 255 -4.85 4.97 17.97
CA LEU A 255 -4.85 4.88 16.51
C LEU A 255 -5.00 6.29 15.94
N VAL A 256 -3.86 6.95 15.77
CA VAL A 256 -3.78 8.34 15.30
C VAL A 256 -3.24 8.33 13.88
N ALA A 257 -4.00 8.91 12.95
CA ALA A 257 -3.56 9.11 11.57
C ALA A 257 -2.46 10.19 11.50
N ALA A 258 -1.65 10.15 10.45
CA ALA A 258 -0.70 11.23 10.17
C ALA A 258 -1.45 12.58 10.00
N PRO A 259 -0.79 13.72 10.27
CA PRO A 259 -1.41 15.03 10.10
C PRO A 259 -1.98 15.23 8.68
N GLY A 260 -3.29 15.49 8.60
CA GLY A 260 -4.01 15.68 7.34
C GLY A 260 -4.44 14.39 6.62
N CYS A 261 -4.21 13.23 7.23
CA CYS A 261 -4.64 11.92 6.71
C CYS A 261 -5.87 11.36 7.42
N SER A 262 -6.50 12.10 8.34
CA SER A 262 -7.69 11.63 9.05
C SER A 262 -8.81 11.26 8.07
N ALA A 263 -9.50 10.16 8.35
CA ALA A 263 -10.71 9.78 7.63
C ALA A 263 -11.76 10.89 7.74
N ARG A 264 -12.37 11.23 6.61
CA ARG A 264 -13.44 12.21 6.53
C ARG A 264 -14.79 11.56 6.88
N LEU A 265 -15.77 12.38 7.28
CA LEU A 265 -17.09 11.88 7.66
C LEU A 265 -17.86 11.29 6.48
N ASP A 266 -17.74 11.88 5.29
CA ASP A 266 -18.32 11.38 4.04
C ASP A 266 -17.74 10.03 3.62
N ASP A 267 -16.42 9.88 3.72
CA ASP A 267 -15.74 8.60 3.46
C ASP A 267 -16.21 7.50 4.44
N LEU A 268 -16.40 7.85 5.71
CA LEU A 268 -16.90 6.93 6.73
C LEU A 268 -18.38 6.58 6.52
N ALA A 269 -19.20 7.51 6.05
CA ALA A 269 -20.58 7.22 5.69
C ALA A 269 -20.66 6.17 4.56
N ARG A 270 -19.79 6.30 3.54
CA ARG A 270 -19.69 5.31 2.45
C ARG A 270 -19.17 3.95 2.91
N LEU A 271 -18.25 3.94 3.88
CA LEU A 271 -17.78 2.70 4.49
C LEU A 271 -18.92 1.98 5.22
N LEU A 272 -19.74 2.72 5.99
CA LEU A 272 -20.87 2.15 6.72
C LEU A 272 -21.98 1.66 5.81
N SER A 273 -22.20 2.31 4.66
CA SER A 273 -23.18 1.86 3.67
C SER A 273 -22.78 0.58 2.92
N GLY A 274 -21.57 0.05 3.15
CA GLY A 274 -21.09 -1.18 2.52
C GLY A 274 -20.77 -1.04 1.03
N THR A 275 -20.61 0.19 0.54
CA THR A 275 -20.42 0.48 -0.90
C THR A 275 -18.97 0.41 -1.38
N LEU A 276 -18.01 0.25 -0.45
CA LEU A 276 -16.58 0.32 -0.73
C LEU A 276 -15.95 -1.05 -0.98
N ASP A 277 -14.96 -1.08 -1.86
CA ASP A 277 -14.08 -2.25 -2.02
C ASP A 277 -13.06 -2.30 -0.87
N LEU A 278 -13.36 -3.14 0.13
CA LEU A 278 -12.54 -3.28 1.33
C LEU A 278 -11.20 -3.97 1.07
N ASP A 279 -11.12 -4.88 0.10
CA ASP A 279 -9.89 -5.58 -0.25
C ASP A 279 -8.90 -4.60 -0.88
N LYS A 280 -9.38 -3.76 -1.81
CA LYS A 280 -8.59 -2.66 -2.36
C LYS A 280 -8.14 -1.68 -1.28
N LEU A 281 -9.05 -1.26 -0.39
CA LEU A 281 -8.75 -0.33 0.70
C LEU A 281 -7.64 -0.87 1.61
N LEU A 282 -7.77 -2.11 2.10
CA LEU A 282 -6.78 -2.72 2.98
C LEU A 282 -5.47 -3.02 2.27
N GLY A 283 -5.51 -3.46 1.02
CA GLY A 283 -4.31 -3.64 0.22
C GLY A 283 -3.51 -2.34 0.11
N LEU A 284 -4.17 -1.24 -0.28
CA LEU A 284 -3.52 0.06 -0.34
C LEU A 284 -3.03 0.52 1.04
N ALA A 285 -3.84 0.34 2.09
CA ALA A 285 -3.46 0.72 3.45
C ALA A 285 -2.16 0.03 3.89
N ARG A 286 -2.03 -1.27 3.64
CA ARG A 286 -0.81 -2.05 3.97
C ARG A 286 0.43 -1.48 3.31
N THR A 287 0.33 -1.03 2.06
CA THR A 287 1.48 -0.39 1.38
C THR A 287 1.78 1.01 1.88
N PHE A 288 0.76 1.79 2.27
CA PHE A 288 0.94 3.15 2.76
C PHE A 288 1.64 3.22 4.12
N VAL A 289 1.64 2.13 4.88
CA VAL A 289 2.44 2.01 6.10
C VAL A 289 3.94 2.17 5.82
N ALA A 290 4.38 1.81 4.61
CA ALA A 290 5.77 1.94 4.18
C ALA A 290 6.15 3.37 3.75
N ILE A 291 5.21 4.32 3.72
CA ILE A 291 5.52 5.71 3.36
C ILE A 291 6.50 6.32 4.36
N LYS A 292 7.45 7.12 3.85
CA LYS A 292 8.31 7.99 4.64
C LYS A 292 7.51 9.16 5.19
N TRP A 293 6.84 8.93 6.32
CA TRP A 293 5.97 9.91 6.98
C TRP A 293 6.74 11.13 7.52
N ASP A 294 8.04 11.02 7.75
CA ASP A 294 8.93 12.15 8.05
C ASP A 294 9.11 13.12 6.88
N GLN A 295 8.74 12.70 5.66
CA GLN A 295 8.76 13.52 4.45
C GLN A 295 7.33 13.92 4.01
N TRP A 296 6.31 13.56 4.78
CA TRP A 296 4.91 13.78 4.42
C TRP A 296 4.53 15.26 4.49
N SER A 297 3.78 15.71 3.48
CA SER A 297 3.08 16.99 3.45
C SER A 297 1.66 16.77 2.95
N ARG A 298 0.72 17.60 3.39
CA ARG A 298 -0.67 17.60 2.91
C ARG A 298 -0.78 17.81 1.40
N ASP A 299 0.23 18.42 0.77
CA ASP A 299 0.27 18.64 -0.68
C ASP A 299 0.34 17.34 -1.49
N HIS A 300 0.78 16.25 -0.86
CA HIS A 300 0.82 14.91 -1.45
C HIS A 300 -0.51 14.15 -1.31
N GLY A 301 -1.42 14.65 -0.47
CA GLY A 301 -2.70 14.02 -0.21
C GLY A 301 -3.79 14.37 -1.24
N PRO A 302 -4.90 13.63 -1.23
CA PRO A 302 -6.05 13.89 -2.09
C PRO A 302 -6.66 15.28 -1.84
N ARG A 303 -6.97 16.01 -2.92
CA ARG A 303 -7.38 17.43 -2.86
C ARG A 303 -8.89 17.68 -2.95
N ILE A 304 -9.69 16.62 -3.01
CA ILE A 304 -11.14 16.74 -3.25
C ILE A 304 -11.80 17.49 -2.10
N ALA A 305 -12.78 18.35 -2.40
CA ALA A 305 -13.62 18.97 -1.39
C ALA A 305 -14.47 17.91 -0.65
N PRO A 306 -14.63 18.01 0.67
CA PRO A 306 -15.51 17.11 1.41
C PRO A 306 -16.98 17.31 0.97
N THR A 307 -17.77 16.24 0.99
CA THR A 307 -19.23 16.36 0.90
C THR A 307 -19.82 16.62 2.29
N THR A 308 -21.12 16.90 2.35
CA THR A 308 -21.87 17.08 3.60
C THR A 308 -22.39 15.77 4.19
N ASP A 309 -22.06 14.62 3.60
CA ASP A 309 -22.53 13.32 4.08
C ASP A 309 -21.91 13.01 5.45
N VAL A 310 -22.75 12.51 6.36
CA VAL A 310 -22.34 12.17 7.73
C VAL A 310 -22.65 10.70 8.03
N PRO A 311 -21.82 10.04 8.85
CA PRO A 311 -22.11 8.69 9.34
C PRO A 311 -23.43 8.61 10.09
N GLU A 312 -23.99 7.40 10.15
CA GLU A 312 -25.19 7.09 10.93
C GLU A 312 -25.06 7.50 12.41
N GLU A 313 -26.19 7.80 13.04
CA GLU A 313 -26.23 8.31 14.41
C GLU A 313 -25.59 7.35 15.44
N ILE A 314 -25.72 6.05 15.21
CA ILE A 314 -25.09 5.00 16.03
C ILE A 314 -23.56 5.18 16.05
N TRP A 315 -22.96 5.46 14.89
CA TRP A 315 -21.53 5.70 14.80
C TRP A 315 -21.12 6.96 15.58
N LEU A 316 -21.92 8.02 15.51
CA LEU A 316 -21.68 9.28 16.25
C LEU A 316 -21.73 9.08 17.77
N ILE A 317 -22.44 8.07 18.27
CA ILE A 317 -22.48 7.70 19.69
C ILE A 317 -21.27 6.86 20.09
N VAL A 318 -20.94 5.85 19.29
CA VAL A 318 -19.86 4.90 19.60
C VAL A 318 -18.50 5.55 19.45
N ARG A 319 -18.28 6.35 18.39
CA ARG A 319 -16.96 6.88 18.05
C ARG A 319 -16.31 7.72 19.16
N PRO A 320 -17.01 8.66 19.83
CA PRO A 320 -16.45 9.44 20.92
C PRO A 320 -15.92 8.62 22.09
N ALA A 321 -16.53 7.45 22.37
CA ALA A 321 -16.07 6.53 23.41
C ALA A 321 -14.84 5.71 23.00
N CYS A 322 -14.38 5.83 21.75
CA CYS A 322 -13.24 5.13 21.18
C CYS A 322 -12.16 6.09 20.66
N LEU A 323 -12.22 7.38 21.03
CA LEU A 323 -11.26 8.38 20.57
C LEU A 323 -9.86 8.13 21.17
N PRO A 324 -8.79 8.33 20.37
CA PRO A 324 -7.43 8.22 20.88
C PRO A 324 -6.95 9.51 21.58
N TRP A 325 -7.77 10.57 21.59
CA TRP A 325 -7.56 11.87 22.24
C TRP A 325 -8.82 12.28 23.04
N PRO A 326 -8.72 13.21 24.01
CA PRO A 326 -9.90 13.67 24.73
C PRO A 326 -10.77 14.53 23.79
N LEU A 327 -12.08 14.52 23.98
CA LEU A 327 -13.00 15.26 23.11
C LEU A 327 -12.82 16.78 23.24
N THR A 328 -12.66 17.25 24.47
CA THR A 328 -12.27 18.63 24.80
C THR A 328 -11.25 18.59 25.94
N ARG A 329 -10.69 19.75 26.34
CA ARG A 329 -9.74 19.82 27.47
C ARG A 329 -10.30 19.19 28.75
N ASP A 330 -11.60 19.34 28.99
CA ASP A 330 -12.26 18.90 30.23
C ASP A 330 -13.09 17.62 30.06
N LYS A 331 -13.26 17.12 28.83
CA LYS A 331 -14.05 15.92 28.52
C LYS A 331 -13.18 14.83 27.94
N ASP A 332 -12.57 14.05 28.83
CA ASP A 332 -11.86 12.82 28.49
C ASP A 332 -12.76 11.61 28.70
N ILE A 333 -12.98 10.83 27.63
CA ILE A 333 -13.80 9.63 27.68
C ILE A 333 -12.85 8.43 27.55
N PRO A 334 -12.62 7.67 28.64
CA PRO A 334 -11.77 6.49 28.58
C PRO A 334 -12.35 5.44 27.63
N ALA A 335 -11.50 4.87 26.77
CA ALA A 335 -11.87 3.77 25.90
C ALA A 335 -12.20 2.52 26.72
N ASP A 336 -13.28 1.84 26.33
CA ASP A 336 -13.75 0.61 26.96
C ASP A 336 -13.70 -0.54 25.95
N SER A 337 -12.80 -1.50 26.17
CA SER A 337 -12.60 -2.63 25.25
C SER A 337 -13.84 -3.51 25.09
N ARG A 338 -14.79 -3.44 26.03
CA ARG A 338 -16.07 -4.16 25.92
C ARG A 338 -16.89 -3.69 24.72
N ILE A 339 -16.82 -2.39 24.36
CA ILE A 339 -17.54 -1.85 23.21
C ILE A 339 -17.11 -2.59 21.93
N VAL A 340 -15.79 -2.70 21.70
CA VAL A 340 -15.25 -3.36 20.50
C VAL A 340 -15.56 -4.85 20.48
N ARG A 341 -15.49 -5.53 21.63
CA ARG A 341 -15.84 -6.95 21.75
C ARG A 341 -17.31 -7.22 21.44
N LEU A 342 -18.21 -6.41 21.97
CA LEU A 342 -19.65 -6.53 21.71
C LEU A 342 -19.98 -6.27 20.24
N LEU A 343 -19.37 -5.25 19.63
CA LEU A 343 -19.52 -5.00 18.19
C LEU A 343 -19.01 -6.17 17.34
N SER A 344 -17.88 -6.77 17.72
CA SER A 344 -17.33 -7.95 17.03
C SER A 344 -18.19 -9.20 17.22
N GLY A 345 -18.93 -9.28 18.33
CA GLY A 345 -19.89 -10.35 18.65
C GLY A 345 -21.32 -10.10 18.16
N ALA A 346 -21.54 -9.09 17.31
CA ALA A 346 -22.87 -8.67 16.82
C ALA A 346 -23.87 -8.22 17.93
N GLU A 347 -23.40 -7.87 19.12
CA GLU A 347 -24.21 -7.32 20.23
C GLU A 347 -24.24 -5.77 20.19
N GLY A 348 -24.64 -5.20 19.05
CA GLY A 348 -24.59 -3.76 18.78
C GLY A 348 -25.33 -2.90 19.81
N SER A 349 -26.55 -3.30 20.20
CA SER A 349 -27.38 -2.54 21.16
C SER A 349 -26.69 -2.35 22.52
N ARG A 350 -26.04 -3.40 23.03
CA ARG A 350 -25.30 -3.34 24.30
C ARG A 350 -24.05 -2.47 24.18
N ALA A 351 -23.35 -2.52 23.04
CA ALA A 351 -22.21 -1.64 22.80
C ALA A 351 -22.63 -0.16 22.83
N ILE A 352 -23.78 0.16 22.24
CA ILE A 352 -24.36 1.52 22.23
C ILE A 352 -24.73 1.96 23.64
N GLU A 353 -25.37 1.10 24.45
CA GLU A 353 -25.72 1.42 25.84
C GLU A 353 -24.50 1.75 26.70
N ILE A 354 -23.42 0.98 26.55
CA ILE A 354 -22.15 1.26 27.25
C ILE A 354 -21.58 2.61 26.78
N ALA A 355 -21.55 2.86 25.47
CA ALA A 355 -21.06 4.13 24.93
C ALA A 355 -21.88 5.33 25.45
N ARG A 356 -23.22 5.23 25.46
CA ARG A 356 -24.11 6.26 26.01
C ARG A 356 -23.85 6.50 27.49
N THR A 357 -23.66 5.45 28.28
CA THR A 357 -23.38 5.57 29.72
C THR A 357 -22.07 6.29 29.97
N ARG A 358 -21.03 5.98 29.18
CA ARG A 358 -19.73 6.68 29.24
C ARG A 358 -19.85 8.15 28.88
N LEU A 359 -20.61 8.48 27.83
CA LEU A 359 -20.84 9.87 27.45
C LEU A 359 -21.59 10.66 28.53
N ARG A 360 -22.60 10.05 29.15
CA ARG A 360 -23.33 10.66 30.26
C ARG A 360 -22.44 10.91 31.48
N SER A 361 -21.49 10.03 31.78
CA SER A 361 -20.57 10.22 32.91
C SER A 361 -19.66 11.45 32.78
N VAL A 362 -19.49 11.98 31.56
CA VAL A 362 -18.75 13.22 31.28
C VAL A 362 -19.67 14.38 30.88
N GLY A 363 -20.98 14.26 31.14
CA GLY A 363 -21.97 15.31 30.89
C GLY A 363 -22.35 15.52 29.43
N ILE A 364 -22.13 14.53 28.55
CA ILE A 364 -22.57 14.58 27.14
C ILE A 364 -23.88 13.79 27.01
N ARG A 365 -24.94 14.47 26.57
CA ARG A 365 -26.25 13.87 26.29
C ARG A 365 -26.52 13.95 24.80
N LEU A 366 -26.53 12.80 24.13
CA LEU A 366 -26.96 12.67 22.74
C LEU A 366 -28.42 12.20 22.72
N SER A 367 -29.29 12.95 22.04
CA SER A 367 -30.67 12.57 21.76
C SER A 367 -30.69 11.74 20.49
N LEU A 368 -30.94 10.43 20.61
CA LEU A 368 -31.25 9.58 19.46
C LEU A 368 -32.58 10.05 18.88
N GLN A 369 -32.60 10.55 17.65
CA GLN A 369 -33.85 10.64 16.91
C GLN A 369 -34.16 9.23 16.41
N THR A 370 -35.01 8.51 17.13
CA THR A 370 -35.57 7.25 16.65
C THR A 370 -36.33 7.51 15.36
N GLY A 371 -35.70 7.19 14.22
CA GLY A 371 -36.32 7.09 12.90
C GLY A 371 -36.73 5.66 12.62
#